data_AF-A0A1B6HF42-F1
#
_entry.id   AF-A0A1B6HF42-F1
#
_cell.length_a   1.000
_cell.length_b   1.000
_cell.length_c   1.000
_cell.angle_alpha   90.00
_cell.angle_beta   90.00
_cell.angle_gamma   90.00
#
_symmetry.space_group_name_H-M   'P 1'
#
loop_
_entity.id
_entity.type
_entity.pdbx_description
1 polymer ?
#
loop_
_entity_poly.entity_id
_entity_poly.type
_entity_poly.pdbx_seq_one_letter_code
_entity_poly.pdbx_strand_id
1 'polypeptide(L)'
;KYYCEFISETYTLSKHEVVPKHYRSPIPLCLVMEDLIVSGFKMVDRHKLLDFDHCKLYTEASAKLHAFAMAVYKSNPELIEYFDMDRQSIDESYKVMIPNSLLCMATYLEDKPNYKKQYEVFKIASENDVFWIIYKEIMDACKTKSFKALIQDDPWCTNMMFRYNKAEKPVSVK
;
A
#
# COMPACT_ATOMS: atom_id res chain seq x y z
N LYS A 1 -13.28 10.55 -5.41
CA LYS A 1 -12.28 10.66 -6.48
C LYS A 1 -11.67 9.33 -6.89
N TYR A 2 -11.04 8.55 -5.99
CA TYR A 2 -10.33 7.30 -6.39
C TYR A 2 -11.19 6.34 -7.24
N TYR A 3 -12.28 5.80 -6.70
CA TYR A 3 -13.13 4.87 -7.46
C TYR A 3 -13.92 5.59 -8.57
N CYS A 4 -14.68 6.63 -8.22
CA CYS A 4 -15.63 7.24 -9.15
C CYS A 4 -14.99 8.00 -10.33
N GLU A 5 -13.77 8.53 -10.17
CA GLU A 5 -13.08 9.32 -11.20
C GLU A 5 -11.85 8.56 -11.71
N PHE A 6 -10.86 8.29 -10.86
CA PHE A 6 -9.61 7.66 -11.30
C PHE A 6 -9.84 6.26 -11.89
N ILE A 7 -10.43 5.33 -11.14
CA ILE A 7 -10.72 3.98 -11.66
C ILE A 7 -11.71 4.01 -12.84
N SER A 8 -12.66 4.95 -12.86
CA SER A 8 -13.53 5.12 -14.04
C SER A 8 -12.73 5.50 -15.30
N GLU A 9 -11.75 6.40 -15.15
CA GLU A 9 -10.87 6.82 -16.25
C GLU A 9 -9.97 5.66 -16.73
N THR A 10 -9.49 4.80 -15.83
CA THR A 10 -8.64 3.67 -16.24
C THR A 10 -9.37 2.68 -17.15
N TYR A 11 -10.70 2.55 -17.03
CA TYR A 11 -11.51 1.71 -17.91
C TYR A 11 -11.65 2.27 -19.34
N THR A 12 -11.44 3.58 -19.56
CA THR A 12 -11.40 4.15 -20.91
C THR A 12 -10.09 3.77 -21.63
N LEU A 13 -9.03 3.50 -20.86
CA LEU A 13 -7.71 3.12 -21.35
C LEU A 13 -7.59 1.62 -21.61
N SER A 14 -8.09 0.77 -20.69
CA SER A 14 -8.04 -0.68 -20.85
C SER A 14 -9.02 -1.40 -19.91
N LYS A 15 -9.53 -2.56 -20.36
CA LYS A 15 -10.32 -3.45 -19.49
C LYS A 15 -9.40 -4.13 -18.47
N HIS A 16 -9.76 -4.07 -17.19
CA HIS A 16 -8.99 -4.68 -16.11
C HIS A 16 -9.88 -5.11 -14.95
N GLU A 17 -9.32 -5.89 -14.03
CA GLU A 17 -9.99 -6.33 -12.79
C GLU A 17 -9.13 -6.07 -11.55
N VAL A 18 -8.24 -5.05 -11.59
CA VAL A 18 -7.29 -4.75 -10.49
C VAL A 18 -7.94 -4.23 -9.21
N VAL A 19 -9.23 -3.87 -9.26
CA VAL A 19 -10.01 -3.45 -8.09
C VAL A 19 -11.38 -4.15 -8.10
N PRO A 20 -12.09 -4.16 -6.96
CA PRO A 20 -13.49 -4.56 -6.93
C PRO A 20 -14.32 -3.70 -7.89
N LYS A 21 -15.34 -4.31 -8.52
CA LYS A 21 -16.39 -3.53 -9.19
C LYS A 21 -16.98 -2.55 -8.19
N HIS A 22 -17.22 -1.33 -8.63
CA HIS A 22 -17.76 -0.27 -7.79
C HIS A 22 -18.98 0.35 -8.46
N TYR A 23 -19.85 0.92 -7.64
CA TYR A 23 -21.12 1.49 -8.07
C TYR A 23 -21.25 2.89 -7.50
N ARG A 24 -21.90 3.79 -8.24
CA ARG A 24 -22.16 5.15 -7.76
C ARG A 24 -23.21 5.10 -6.64
N SER A 25 -22.87 5.67 -5.49
CA SER A 25 -23.83 5.94 -4.43
C SER A 25 -24.35 7.38 -4.55
N PRO A 26 -25.67 7.62 -4.38
CA PRO A 26 -26.20 8.97 -4.25
C PRO A 26 -25.85 9.62 -2.90
N ILE A 27 -25.37 8.83 -1.93
CA ILE A 27 -24.99 9.30 -0.60
C ILE A 27 -23.52 9.76 -0.64
N PRO A 28 -23.21 11.02 -0.28
CA PRO A 28 -21.83 11.49 -0.20
C PRO A 28 -20.98 10.63 0.73
N LEU A 29 -19.72 10.39 0.36
CA LEU A 29 -18.76 9.57 1.12
C LEU A 29 -19.17 8.11 1.34
N CYS A 30 -20.20 7.63 0.65
CA CYS A 30 -20.57 6.21 0.63
C CYS A 30 -19.92 5.51 -0.56
N LEU A 31 -19.17 4.45 -0.29
CA LEU A 31 -18.57 3.59 -1.31
C LEU A 31 -19.34 2.28 -1.39
N VAL A 32 -19.83 1.94 -2.58
CA VAL A 32 -20.53 0.68 -2.85
C VAL A 32 -19.67 -0.15 -3.80
N MET A 33 -19.35 -1.38 -3.40
CA MET A 33 -18.50 -2.30 -4.17
C MET A 33 -19.12 -3.69 -4.23
N GLU A 34 -18.65 -4.51 -5.17
CA GLU A 34 -19.01 -5.92 -5.22
C GLU A 34 -18.55 -6.65 -3.94
N ASP A 35 -19.36 -7.61 -3.52
CA ASP A 35 -18.95 -8.56 -2.51
C ASP A 35 -17.97 -9.58 -3.13
N LEU A 36 -16.71 -9.48 -2.72
CA LEU A 36 -15.64 -10.35 -3.18
C LEU A 36 -15.81 -11.80 -2.69
N ILE A 37 -16.44 -12.02 -1.54
CA ILE A 37 -16.69 -13.37 -1.00
C ILE A 37 -17.64 -14.13 -1.92
N VAL A 38 -18.71 -13.46 -2.38
CA VAL A 38 -19.67 -14.02 -3.37
C VAL A 38 -18.97 -14.36 -4.69
N SER A 39 -17.91 -13.61 -5.02
CA SER A 39 -17.09 -13.83 -6.22
C SER A 39 -15.97 -14.86 -6.04
N GLY A 40 -15.94 -15.56 -4.89
CA GLY A 40 -14.99 -16.64 -4.59
C GLY A 40 -13.60 -16.15 -4.17
N PHE A 41 -13.45 -14.87 -3.81
CA PHE A 41 -12.23 -14.36 -3.22
C PHE A 41 -12.25 -14.62 -1.71
N LYS A 42 -11.08 -14.91 -1.15
CA LYS A 42 -10.87 -15.06 0.30
C LYS A 42 -9.61 -14.29 0.71
N MET A 43 -9.63 -13.77 1.93
CA MET A 43 -8.46 -13.17 2.56
C MET A 43 -7.46 -14.28 2.94
N VAL A 44 -6.17 -13.98 2.86
CA VAL A 44 -5.13 -14.90 3.31
C VAL A 44 -5.09 -14.95 4.84
N ASP A 45 -4.80 -16.12 5.40
CA ASP A 45 -4.50 -16.24 6.83
C ASP A 45 -3.21 -15.46 7.15
N ARG A 46 -3.35 -14.39 7.94
CA ARG A 46 -2.23 -13.52 8.30
C ARG A 46 -1.06 -14.25 8.97
N HIS A 47 -1.28 -15.41 9.59
CA HIS A 47 -0.21 -16.20 10.21
C HIS A 47 0.56 -17.04 9.17
N LYS A 48 -0.04 -17.31 8.01
CA LYS A 48 0.58 -18.02 6.89
C LYS A 48 1.31 -17.08 5.93
N LEU A 49 0.99 -15.78 5.97
CA LEU A 49 1.56 -14.74 5.10
C LEU A 49 1.34 -15.07 3.60
N LEU A 50 1.94 -14.26 2.73
CA LEU A 50 1.91 -14.45 1.29
C LEU A 50 3.07 -15.34 0.84
N ASP A 51 2.79 -16.34 0.01
CA ASP A 51 3.82 -17.05 -0.74
C ASP A 51 4.20 -16.30 -2.03
N PHE A 52 5.13 -16.86 -2.79
CA PHE A 52 5.59 -16.28 -4.05
C PHE A 52 4.47 -16.05 -5.07
N ASP A 53 3.54 -17.00 -5.21
CA ASP A 53 2.47 -16.92 -6.20
C ASP A 53 1.49 -15.78 -5.86
N HIS A 54 1.20 -15.58 -4.57
CA HIS A 54 0.41 -14.43 -4.10
C HIS A 54 1.15 -13.10 -4.36
N CYS A 55 2.43 -13.01 -3.98
CA CYS A 55 3.25 -11.82 -4.16
C CYS A 55 3.39 -11.45 -5.65
N LYS A 56 3.52 -12.44 -6.53
CA LYS A 56 3.56 -12.24 -7.97
C LYS A 56 2.26 -11.60 -8.49
N LEU A 57 1.11 -12.16 -8.12
CA LEU A 57 -0.20 -11.62 -8.51
C LEU A 57 -0.39 -10.18 -8.02
N TYR A 58 -0.04 -9.91 -6.76
CA TYR A 58 -0.10 -8.57 -6.20
C TYR A 58 0.80 -7.60 -6.97
N THR A 59 2.04 -7.99 -7.24
CA THR A 59 3.01 -7.16 -7.96
C THR A 59 2.53 -6.84 -9.38
N GLU A 60 1.92 -7.80 -10.08
CA GLU A 60 1.30 -7.59 -11.39
C GLU A 60 0.10 -6.62 -11.32
N ALA A 61 -0.75 -6.73 -10.30
CA ALA A 61 -1.89 -5.83 -10.09
C ALA A 61 -1.44 -4.40 -9.74
N SER A 62 -0.48 -4.26 -8.83
CA SER A 62 0.13 -2.98 -8.44
C SER A 62 0.84 -2.32 -9.64
N ALA A 63 1.60 -3.08 -10.44
CA ALA A 63 2.25 -2.55 -11.64
C ALA A 63 1.24 -2.00 -12.65
N LYS A 64 0.09 -2.66 -12.83
CA LYS A 64 -1.01 -2.14 -13.67
C LYS A 64 -1.58 -0.84 -13.10
N LEU A 65 -1.82 -0.77 -11.79
CA LEU A 65 -2.29 0.45 -11.14
C LEU A 65 -1.33 1.62 -11.34
N HIS A 66 -0.02 1.37 -11.19
CA HIS A 66 1.02 2.37 -11.43
C HIS A 66 1.01 2.86 -12.88
N ALA A 67 0.94 1.92 -13.83
CA ALA A 67 0.88 2.25 -15.26
C ALA A 67 -0.37 3.07 -15.61
N PHE A 68 -1.52 2.74 -15.02
CA PHE A 68 -2.74 3.52 -15.20
C PHE A 68 -2.63 4.93 -14.62
N ALA A 69 -2.09 5.09 -13.40
CA ALA A 69 -1.84 6.40 -12.82
C ALA A 69 -0.95 7.27 -13.73
N MET A 70 0.12 6.69 -14.29
CA MET A 70 0.99 7.38 -15.24
C MET A 70 0.29 7.73 -16.56
N ALA A 71 -0.60 6.87 -17.06
CA ALA A 71 -1.35 7.12 -18.28
C ALA A 71 -2.40 8.23 -18.07
N VAL A 72 -3.17 8.16 -16.98
CA VAL A 72 -4.14 9.19 -16.59
C VAL A 72 -3.45 10.52 -16.31
N TYR A 73 -2.27 10.53 -15.71
CA TYR A 73 -1.50 11.75 -15.49
C TYR A 73 -1.22 12.53 -16.80
N LYS A 74 -1.05 11.84 -17.93
CA LYS A 74 -0.79 12.50 -19.22
C LYS A 74 -1.98 13.29 -19.75
N SER A 75 -3.21 12.87 -19.42
CA SER A 75 -4.44 13.54 -19.88
C SER A 75 -5.11 14.38 -18.80
N ASN A 76 -4.97 14.01 -17.53
CA ASN A 76 -5.56 14.68 -16.38
C ASN A 76 -4.59 14.67 -15.17
N PRO A 77 -3.57 15.54 -15.17
CA PRO A 77 -2.60 15.66 -14.08
C PRO A 77 -3.24 15.98 -12.73
N GLU A 78 -4.22 16.90 -12.72
CA GLU A 78 -4.87 17.41 -11.50
C GLU A 78 -5.56 16.30 -10.70
N LEU A 79 -6.15 15.30 -11.39
CA LEU A 79 -6.80 14.17 -10.73
C LEU A 79 -5.80 13.32 -9.94
N ILE A 80 -4.60 13.11 -10.46
CA ILE A 80 -3.56 12.33 -9.77
C ILE A 80 -2.90 13.17 -8.68
N GLU A 81 -2.66 14.46 -8.92
CA GLU A 81 -2.10 15.40 -7.95
C GLU A 81 -3.01 15.62 -6.75
N TYR A 82 -4.33 15.47 -6.91
CA TYR A 82 -5.28 15.47 -5.80
C TYR A 82 -5.00 14.38 -4.75
N PHE A 83 -4.39 13.26 -5.15
CA PHE A 83 -4.01 12.19 -4.22
C PHE A 83 -2.64 12.40 -3.56
N ASP A 84 -1.90 13.46 -3.90
CA ASP A 84 -0.66 13.79 -3.19
C ASP A 84 -1.06 14.17 -1.75
N MET A 85 -0.53 13.44 -0.78
CA MET A 85 -0.92 13.61 0.62
C MET A 85 -0.36 14.93 1.17
N ASP A 86 -1.03 15.49 2.19
CA ASP A 86 -0.47 16.58 2.97
C ASP A 86 0.79 16.09 3.72
N ARG A 87 1.94 16.45 3.17
CA ARG A 87 3.24 15.97 3.65
C ARG A 87 3.60 16.52 5.02
N GLN A 88 3.04 17.68 5.40
CA GLN A 88 3.40 18.29 6.68
C GLN A 88 2.83 17.49 7.85
N SER A 89 1.54 17.17 7.81
CA SER A 89 0.89 16.37 8.85
C SER A 89 1.46 14.95 8.95
N ILE A 90 1.85 14.36 7.82
CA ILE A 90 2.52 13.05 7.77
C ILE A 90 3.91 13.13 8.40
N ASP A 91 4.73 14.11 8.02
CA ASP A 91 6.07 14.31 8.55
C ASP A 91 6.06 14.45 10.09
N GLU A 92 5.12 15.24 10.63
CA GLU A 92 4.95 15.43 12.08
C GLU A 92 4.55 14.11 12.77
N SER A 93 3.61 13.37 12.19
CA SER A 93 3.18 12.07 12.72
C SER A 93 4.32 11.05 12.73
N TYR A 94 5.06 10.93 11.63
CA TYR A 94 6.14 9.95 11.47
C TYR A 94 7.32 10.24 12.40
N LYS A 95 7.65 11.52 12.58
CA LYS A 95 8.73 11.95 13.49
C LYS A 95 8.48 11.55 14.94
N VAL A 96 7.22 11.38 15.34
CA VAL A 96 6.86 10.92 16.69
C VAL A 96 6.59 9.41 16.72
N MET A 97 5.81 8.89 15.77
CA MET A 97 5.32 7.52 15.80
C MET A 97 6.45 6.50 15.64
N ILE A 98 7.36 6.73 14.69
CA ILE A 98 8.38 5.73 14.34
C ILE A 98 9.42 5.53 15.45
N PRO A 99 10.10 6.56 16.00
CA PRO A 99 11.09 6.33 17.05
C PRO A 99 10.47 5.70 18.30
N ASN A 100 9.24 6.07 18.66
CA ASN A 100 8.52 5.45 19.78
C ASN A 100 8.19 3.98 19.49
N SER A 101 7.78 3.64 18.26
CA SER A 101 7.53 2.26 17.87
C SER A 101 8.79 1.40 17.95
N LEU A 102 9.93 1.94 17.45
CA LEU A 102 11.24 1.28 17.53
C LEU A 102 11.71 1.13 18.98
N LEU A 103 11.47 2.14 19.83
CA LEU A 103 11.79 2.07 21.25
C LEU A 103 10.99 0.96 21.94
N CYS A 104 9.69 0.85 21.68
CA CYS A 104 8.88 -0.26 22.21
C CYS A 104 9.42 -1.62 21.77
N MET A 105 9.84 -1.76 20.51
CA MET A 105 10.47 -2.99 20.02
C MET A 105 11.82 -3.26 20.73
N ALA A 106 12.65 -2.25 20.92
CA ALA A 106 13.91 -2.38 21.64
C ALA A 106 13.68 -2.79 23.11
N THR A 107 12.77 -2.13 23.83
CA THR A 107 12.42 -2.47 25.22
C THR A 107 11.92 -3.91 25.33
N TYR A 108 11.09 -4.38 24.39
CA TYR A 108 10.63 -5.77 24.40
C TYR A 108 11.77 -6.79 24.23
N LEU A 109 12.85 -6.43 23.53
CA LEU A 109 13.99 -7.32 23.25
C LEU A 109 15.13 -7.21 24.28
N GLU A 110 15.08 -6.28 25.23
CA GLU A 110 16.17 -5.96 26.17
C GLU A 110 16.64 -7.20 26.96
N ASP A 111 15.72 -8.09 27.33
CA ASP A 111 15.98 -9.31 28.08
C ASP A 111 16.12 -10.57 27.20
N LYS A 112 16.18 -10.43 25.87
CA LYS A 112 16.19 -11.56 24.91
C LYS A 112 17.55 -11.72 24.24
N PRO A 113 18.49 -12.50 24.84
CA PRO A 113 19.87 -12.59 24.35
C PRO A 113 19.99 -13.10 22.91
N ASN A 114 19.07 -13.96 22.47
CA ASN A 114 19.02 -14.48 21.09
C ASN A 114 18.74 -13.39 20.04
N TYR A 115 18.27 -12.22 20.45
CA TYR A 115 17.90 -11.10 19.57
C TYR A 115 18.76 -9.84 19.82
N LYS A 116 19.95 -10.00 20.43
CA LYS A 116 20.85 -8.88 20.76
C LYS A 116 21.13 -7.97 19.57
N LYS A 117 21.33 -8.53 18.38
CA LYS A 117 21.57 -7.74 17.15
C LYS A 117 20.38 -6.86 16.78
N GLN A 118 19.15 -7.41 16.84
CA GLN A 118 17.92 -6.68 16.53
C GLN A 118 17.66 -5.61 17.59
N TYR A 119 17.89 -5.91 18.87
CA TYR A 119 17.84 -4.95 19.95
C TYR A 119 18.77 -3.75 19.68
N GLU A 120 20.05 -4.00 19.37
CA GLU A 120 21.02 -2.93 19.08
C GLU A 120 20.57 -2.07 17.89
N VAL A 121 20.08 -2.68 16.81
CA VAL A 121 19.55 -1.95 15.64
C VAL A 121 18.36 -1.08 16.03
N PHE A 122 17.36 -1.63 16.73
CA PHE A 122 16.17 -0.85 17.10
C PHE A 122 16.49 0.25 18.10
N LYS A 123 17.38 0.00 19.06
CA LYS A 123 17.83 1.02 20.01
C LYS A 123 18.50 2.18 19.28
N ILE A 124 19.50 1.88 18.45
CA ILE A 124 20.22 2.89 17.65
C ILE A 124 19.26 3.65 16.73
N ALA A 125 18.28 2.96 16.12
CA ALA A 125 17.34 3.59 15.20
C ALA A 125 16.23 4.40 15.90
N SER A 126 15.88 4.03 17.13
CA SER A 126 14.95 4.79 17.98
C SER A 126 15.58 6.04 18.57
N GLU A 127 16.90 6.02 18.73
CA GLU A 127 17.72 7.12 19.21
C GLU A 127 18.34 7.86 18.00
N ASN A 128 18.81 9.10 18.17
CA ASN A 128 19.59 9.82 17.16
C ASN A 128 18.90 10.14 15.80
N ASP A 129 17.57 10.11 15.73
CA ASP A 129 16.81 10.48 14.52
C ASP A 129 17.20 9.70 13.24
N VAL A 130 17.84 8.53 13.36
CA VAL A 130 18.39 7.78 12.21
C VAL A 130 17.31 7.50 11.16
N PHE A 131 16.15 7.00 11.60
CA PHE A 131 15.03 6.74 10.70
C PHE A 131 14.51 8.02 10.04
N TRP A 132 14.44 9.12 10.81
CA TRP A 132 13.97 10.40 10.31
C TRP A 132 14.89 10.95 9.21
N ILE A 133 16.21 10.83 9.39
CA ILE A 133 17.20 11.22 8.37
C ILE A 133 16.99 10.41 7.10
N ILE A 134 16.92 9.07 7.20
CA ILE A 134 16.70 8.19 6.05
C ILE A 134 15.39 8.53 5.34
N TYR A 135 14.31 8.73 6.10
CA TYR A 135 13.01 9.12 5.55
C TYR A 135 13.11 10.44 4.78
N LYS A 136 13.73 11.49 5.34
CA LYS A 136 13.89 12.79 4.66
C LYS A 136 14.75 12.67 3.41
N GLU A 137 15.82 11.91 3.43
CA GLU A 137 16.66 11.65 2.25
C GLU A 137 15.87 10.97 1.13
N ILE A 138 15.07 9.95 1.46
CA ILE A 138 14.19 9.27 0.49
C ILE A 138 13.16 10.25 -0.08
N MET A 139 12.51 11.04 0.78
CA MET A 139 11.48 11.98 0.34
C MET A 139 12.04 13.13 -0.50
N ASP A 140 13.23 13.63 -0.17
CA ASP A 140 13.92 14.65 -0.97
C ASP A 140 14.37 14.08 -2.33
N ALA A 141 14.88 12.86 -2.36
CA ALA A 141 15.18 12.17 -3.61
C ALA A 141 13.93 12.02 -4.51
N CYS A 142 12.77 11.71 -3.91
CA CYS A 142 11.49 11.61 -4.61
C CYS A 142 11.02 12.94 -5.24
N LYS A 143 11.38 14.11 -4.69
CA LYS A 143 11.03 15.42 -5.27
C LYS A 143 11.63 15.63 -6.67
N THR A 144 12.77 15.00 -6.95
CA THR A 144 13.49 15.16 -8.22
C THR A 144 13.08 14.12 -9.27
N LYS A 145 12.20 13.18 -8.94
CA LYS A 145 11.77 12.12 -9.87
C LYS A 145 10.68 12.64 -10.79
N SER A 146 10.85 12.37 -12.09
CA SER A 146 9.89 12.73 -13.14
C SER A 146 8.62 11.88 -13.15
N PHE A 147 8.62 10.76 -12.41
CA PHE A 147 7.52 9.81 -12.38
C PHE A 147 6.98 9.66 -10.97
N LYS A 148 5.69 10.00 -10.81
CA LYS A 148 4.90 9.68 -9.62
C LYS A 148 3.89 8.59 -10.01
N ALA A 149 3.80 7.55 -9.20
CA ALA A 149 2.80 6.51 -9.34
C ALA A 149 1.84 6.59 -8.15
N LEU A 150 0.55 6.33 -8.41
CA LEU A 150 -0.41 6.10 -7.35
C LEU A 150 -0.24 4.67 -6.84
N ILE A 151 -0.05 4.49 -5.54
CA ILE A 151 0.22 3.20 -4.91
C ILE A 151 -0.91 2.81 -3.94
N GLN A 152 -0.98 1.54 -3.55
CA GLN A 152 -1.91 1.06 -2.52
C GLN A 152 -1.50 1.52 -1.10
N ASP A 153 -0.23 1.85 -0.90
CA ASP A 153 0.41 2.29 0.35
C ASP A 153 0.54 1.21 1.44
N ASP A 154 -0.48 0.39 1.66
CA ASP A 154 -0.48 -0.70 2.66
C ASP A 154 -0.80 -2.08 2.06
N PRO A 155 0.17 -2.74 1.39
CA PRO A 155 0.00 -4.06 0.79
C PRO A 155 0.12 -5.20 1.81
N TRP A 156 -0.52 -5.03 2.97
CA TRP A 156 -0.64 -6.09 3.95
C TRP A 156 -1.65 -7.16 3.53
N CYS A 157 -1.41 -8.41 3.91
CA CYS A 157 -2.21 -9.56 3.46
C CYS A 157 -3.72 -9.48 3.80
N THR A 158 -4.12 -8.65 4.76
CA THR A 158 -5.54 -8.43 5.11
C THR A 158 -6.21 -7.34 4.28
N ASN A 159 -5.44 -6.57 3.51
CA ASN A 159 -5.96 -5.53 2.62
C ASN A 159 -6.06 -6.02 1.17
N MET A 160 -5.91 -7.32 0.96
CA MET A 160 -6.01 -7.98 -0.33
C MET A 160 -6.81 -9.26 -0.18
N MET A 161 -7.57 -9.61 -1.21
CA MET A 161 -8.25 -10.88 -1.31
C MET A 161 -7.84 -11.60 -2.58
N PHE A 162 -7.76 -12.93 -2.50
CA PHE A 162 -7.32 -13.77 -3.61
C PHE A 162 -8.39 -14.78 -4.00
N ARG A 163 -8.48 -15.06 -5.29
CA ARG A 163 -9.30 -16.17 -5.80
C ARG A 163 -8.39 -17.32 -6.18
N TYR A 164 -8.86 -18.54 -5.94
CA TYR A 164 -8.07 -19.76 -6.08
C TYR A 164 -8.69 -20.70 -7.11
N ASN A 165 -7.85 -21.47 -7.80
CA ASN A 165 -8.32 -22.53 -8.68
C ASN A 165 -8.59 -23.83 -7.88
N LYS A 166 -9.03 -24.89 -8.57
CA LYS A 166 -9.32 -26.21 -7.96
C LYS A 166 -8.11 -26.88 -7.28
N ALA A 167 -6.89 -26.42 -7.57
CA ALA A 167 -5.66 -26.92 -6.96
C ALA A 167 -5.17 -26.02 -5.82
N GLU A 168 -6.03 -25.14 -5.29
CA GLU A 168 -5.72 -24.16 -4.23
C GLU A 168 -4.54 -23.22 -4.56
N LYS A 169 -4.25 -23.00 -5.85
CA LYS A 169 -3.30 -21.96 -6.28
C LYS A 169 -4.01 -20.63 -6.50
N PRO A 170 -3.45 -19.50 -6.03
CA PRO A 170 -4.04 -18.20 -6.28
C PRO A 170 -3.95 -17.90 -7.79
N VAL A 171 -5.01 -17.32 -8.34
CA VAL A 171 -5.12 -16.99 -9.76
C VAL A 171 -5.55 -15.54 -10.03
N SER A 172 -5.92 -14.81 -8.98
CA SER A 172 -6.34 -13.41 -9.05
C SER A 172 -6.23 -12.75 -7.68
N VAL A 173 -6.02 -11.44 -7.66
CA VAL A 173 -5.94 -10.59 -6.47
C VAL A 173 -6.79 -9.33 -6.68
N LYS A 174 -7.41 -8.84 -5.61
CA LYS A 174 -8.12 -7.56 -5.53
C LYS A 174 -7.94 -6.92 -4.16
#